data_AF-A0A4Q4Y5T8-F1
#
_entry.id   AF-A0A4Q4Y5T8-F1
#
_cell.length_a   1.000
_cell.length_b   1.000
_cell.length_c   1.000
_cell.angle_alpha   90.00
_cell.angle_beta   90.00
_cell.angle_gamma   90.00
#
_symmetry.space_group_name_H-M   'P 1'
#
loop_
_entity.id
_entity.type
_entity.pdbx_description
1 polymer ?
#
loop_
_entity_poly.entity_id
_entity_poly.type
_entity_poly.pdbx_seq_one_letter_code
_entity_poly.pdbx_strand_id
1 'polypeptide(L)'
;MSVLGLKPSSIPWPDWQSPLGLRRTLRILHGVSERPYLCLLRLLWPIPWFFSCDRPDPPRVLQSDPGIVDERYRHIYKLRLIPLWRARDTPQRSFYRIYEAYCADDDDLVSFETEYFWKRSEPGWAIELLPDPKDPDPERYAVLATLAEQLVDAFNWRLGMGKRRNGEFFEPAEDGTPVPFVPEVCPSWVEQVPALDELLVLHDWRDFSKGDDLPSVYKHNVKAASGALTTV
;
A
#
# COMPACT_ATOMS: atom_id res chain seq x y z
N MET A 1 22.84 -58.54 11.09
CA MET A 1 22.65 -57.75 12.34
C MET A 1 23.56 -56.54 12.25
N SER A 2 23.02 -55.33 12.38
CA SER A 2 23.79 -54.08 12.36
C SER A 2 23.38 -53.26 13.58
N VAL A 3 24.34 -52.87 14.41
CA VAL A 3 24.12 -52.15 15.67
C VAL A 3 25.26 -51.15 15.86
N LEU A 4 24.93 -49.95 16.34
CA LEU A 4 25.83 -48.78 16.50
C LEU A 4 26.29 -48.17 15.16
N GLY A 5 25.62 -47.17 14.58
CA GLY A 5 24.61 -46.27 15.14
C GLY A 5 25.09 -44.81 15.27
N LEU A 6 25.92 -44.35 14.33
CA LEU A 6 26.29 -42.93 14.18
C LEU A 6 25.69 -42.39 12.87
N LYS A 7 24.55 -41.69 12.98
CA LYS A 7 24.14 -40.78 11.91
C LYS A 7 25.18 -39.64 11.85
N PRO A 8 25.53 -39.11 10.66
CA PRO A 8 26.25 -37.85 10.59
C PRO A 8 25.42 -36.81 11.33
N SER A 9 26.03 -36.13 12.30
CA SER A 9 25.36 -35.06 13.04
C SER A 9 25.06 -33.93 12.07
N SER A 10 23.80 -33.86 11.62
CA SER A 10 23.22 -32.64 11.10
C SER A 10 23.14 -31.64 12.26
N ILE A 11 24.29 -31.07 12.63
CA ILE A 11 24.35 -29.88 13.46
C ILE A 11 23.51 -28.85 12.71
N PRO A 12 22.37 -28.42 13.25
CA PRO A 12 21.70 -27.26 12.69
C PRO A 12 22.63 -26.10 13.00
N TRP A 13 23.40 -25.66 12.00
CA TRP A 13 23.98 -24.33 12.03
C TRP A 13 22.82 -23.40 12.36
N PRO A 14 22.85 -22.66 13.49
CA PRO A 14 21.79 -21.72 13.74
C PRO A 14 21.81 -20.75 12.57
N ASP A 15 20.67 -20.60 11.90
CA ASP A 15 20.48 -19.58 10.88
C ASP A 15 20.55 -18.23 11.59
N TRP A 16 21.78 -17.75 11.84
CA TRP A 16 22.10 -16.41 12.33
C TRP A 16 21.84 -15.38 11.23
N GLN A 17 20.63 -15.44 10.66
CA GLN A 17 20.04 -14.36 9.91
C GLN A 17 19.72 -13.26 10.93
N SER A 18 20.62 -12.27 11.03
CA SER A 18 20.32 -11.01 11.71
C SER A 18 18.92 -10.54 11.30
N PRO A 19 18.08 -9.99 12.19
CA PRO A 19 16.72 -9.54 11.82
C PRO A 19 16.71 -8.50 10.68
N LEU A 20 17.83 -7.79 10.48
CA LEU A 20 18.06 -6.84 9.38
C LEU A 20 18.32 -7.50 8.01
N GLY A 21 18.51 -8.82 7.97
CA GLY A 21 18.71 -9.62 6.76
C GLY A 21 19.89 -9.19 5.90
N LEU A 22 20.96 -8.57 6.44
CA LEU A 22 21.92 -7.76 5.68
C LEU A 22 22.49 -8.43 4.41
N ARG A 23 22.79 -9.74 4.46
CA ARG A 23 23.24 -10.51 3.27
C ARG A 23 22.17 -10.61 2.18
N ARG A 24 20.91 -10.83 2.55
CA ARG A 24 19.75 -10.82 1.65
C ARG A 24 19.48 -9.42 1.12
N THR A 25 19.54 -8.42 1.99
CA THR A 25 19.41 -6.99 1.63
C THR A 25 20.43 -6.60 0.56
N LEU A 26 21.72 -6.90 0.76
CA LEU A 26 22.75 -6.59 -0.23
C LEU A 26 22.50 -7.32 -1.57
N ARG A 27 22.13 -8.61 -1.54
CA ARG A 27 21.78 -9.38 -2.75
C ARG A 27 20.61 -8.75 -3.52
N ILE A 28 19.57 -8.27 -2.82
CA ILE A 28 18.46 -7.55 -3.45
C ILE A 28 18.96 -6.23 -4.05
N LEU A 29 19.77 -5.46 -3.31
CA LEU A 29 20.31 -4.18 -3.76
C LEU A 29 21.13 -4.28 -5.04
N HIS A 30 21.92 -5.35 -5.22
CA HIS A 30 22.63 -5.61 -6.48
C HIS A 30 21.71 -5.77 -7.70
N GLY A 31 20.43 -6.11 -7.51
CA GLY A 31 19.43 -6.28 -8.57
C GLY A 31 18.44 -5.12 -8.71
N VAL A 32 18.71 -3.97 -8.06
CA VAL A 32 17.90 -2.72 -8.13
C VAL A 32 18.72 -1.43 -8.14
N SER A 33 20.04 -1.48 -7.97
CA SER A 33 20.91 -0.30 -7.89
C SER A 33 22.31 -0.60 -8.36
N GLU A 34 22.87 0.31 -9.17
CA GLU A 34 24.29 0.30 -9.56
C GLU A 34 25.25 0.46 -8.38
N ARG A 35 24.78 1.01 -7.26
CA ARG A 35 25.60 1.35 -6.08
C ARG A 35 25.05 0.66 -4.82
N PRO A 36 25.02 -0.69 -4.79
CA PRO A 36 24.32 -1.45 -3.75
C PRO A 36 24.89 -1.23 -2.35
N TYR A 37 26.21 -1.07 -2.22
CA TYR A 37 26.87 -0.75 -0.94
C TYR A 37 26.51 0.66 -0.44
N LEU A 38 26.36 1.65 -1.33
CA LEU A 38 25.94 3.00 -0.96
C LEU A 38 24.46 3.02 -0.54
N CYS A 39 23.61 2.26 -1.23
CA CYS A 39 22.22 2.06 -0.81
C CYS A 39 22.13 1.37 0.56
N LEU A 40 22.95 0.35 0.83
CA LEU A 40 23.01 -0.30 2.14
C LEU A 40 23.48 0.67 3.23
N LEU A 41 24.52 1.47 2.96
CA LEU A 41 24.99 2.50 3.89
C LEU A 41 23.89 3.52 4.21
N ARG A 42 23.14 3.99 3.20
CA ARG A 42 21.98 4.89 3.38
C ARG A 42 20.85 4.24 4.20
N LEU A 43 20.56 2.94 3.99
CA LEU A 43 19.57 2.20 4.79
C LEU A 43 19.98 2.01 6.25
N LEU A 44 21.28 1.97 6.54
CA LEU A 44 21.83 1.91 7.91
C LEU A 44 22.00 3.30 8.55
N TRP A 45 22.07 4.37 7.76
CA TRP A 45 22.28 5.73 8.23
C TRP A 45 21.01 6.29 8.91
N PRO A 46 21.05 6.64 10.22
CA PRO A 46 19.82 6.80 11.00
C PRO A 46 19.07 8.14 10.80
N ILE A 47 19.64 9.12 10.10
CA ILE A 47 19.08 10.49 10.01
C ILE A 47 18.98 10.96 8.54
N PRO A 48 17.79 11.32 8.03
CA PRO A 48 16.47 11.15 8.65
C PRO A 48 16.09 9.66 8.73
N TRP A 49 15.38 9.25 9.79
CA TRP A 49 15.02 7.84 9.96
C TRP A 49 14.06 7.37 8.85
N PHE A 50 12.94 8.06 8.70
CA PHE A 50 12.00 7.82 7.61
C PHE A 50 12.50 8.43 6.30
N PHE A 51 12.09 7.84 5.18
CA PHE A 51 12.33 8.41 3.85
C PHE A 51 11.55 9.72 3.64
N SER A 52 12.01 10.58 2.72
CA SER A 52 11.27 11.77 2.32
C SER A 52 9.89 11.41 1.77
N CYS A 53 8.87 12.19 2.16
CA CYS A 53 7.52 12.08 1.65
C CYS A 53 7.26 13.27 0.73
N ASP A 54 7.85 13.19 -0.46
CA ASP A 54 7.68 14.18 -1.52
C ASP A 54 6.23 14.10 -2.06
N ARG A 55 5.65 15.23 -2.51
CA ARG A 55 4.27 15.23 -3.04
C ARG A 55 4.23 14.53 -4.40
N PRO A 56 3.17 13.76 -4.70
CA PRO A 56 3.04 13.10 -5.98
C PRO A 56 2.62 14.08 -7.08
N ASP A 57 2.81 13.70 -8.34
CA ASP A 57 2.45 14.55 -9.48
C ASP A 57 0.91 14.76 -9.59
N PRO A 58 0.43 15.84 -10.22
CA PRO A 58 -1.01 16.06 -10.42
C PRO A 58 -1.66 14.96 -11.27
N PRO A 59 -2.97 14.67 -11.11
CA PRO A 59 -3.61 13.53 -11.78
C PRO A 59 -3.45 13.55 -13.30
N ARG A 60 -3.62 14.74 -13.92
CA ARG A 60 -3.50 14.92 -15.37
C ARG A 60 -2.12 14.58 -15.93
N VAL A 61 -1.06 14.80 -15.15
CA VAL A 61 0.32 14.48 -15.58
C VAL A 61 0.46 12.97 -15.67
N LEU A 62 0.01 12.26 -14.63
CA LEU A 62 0.06 10.81 -14.52
C LEU A 62 -0.85 10.11 -15.56
N GLN A 63 -2.02 10.68 -15.84
CA GLN A 63 -2.88 10.23 -16.95
C GLN A 63 -2.24 10.45 -18.33
N SER A 64 -1.47 11.54 -18.50
CA SER A 64 -0.85 11.88 -19.79
C SER A 64 0.41 11.08 -20.10
N ASP A 65 1.14 10.65 -19.07
CA ASP A 65 2.33 9.79 -19.17
C ASP A 65 2.36 8.76 -18.03
N PRO A 66 1.56 7.68 -18.12
CA PRO A 66 1.54 6.60 -17.12
C PRO A 66 2.90 5.93 -16.92
N GLY A 67 3.77 5.94 -17.94
CA GLY A 67 5.08 5.30 -17.92
C GLY A 67 6.01 5.84 -16.83
N ILE A 68 5.80 7.07 -16.36
CA ILE A 68 6.52 7.67 -15.23
C ILE A 68 6.37 6.82 -13.96
N VAL A 69 5.18 6.25 -13.72
CA VAL A 69 4.88 5.44 -12.54
C VAL A 69 5.61 4.10 -12.62
N ASP A 70 5.55 3.45 -13.78
CA ASP A 70 6.31 2.24 -14.12
C ASP A 70 7.81 2.42 -13.86
N GLU A 71 8.41 3.51 -14.34
CA GLU A 71 9.83 3.81 -14.15
C GLU A 71 10.18 4.04 -12.68
N ARG A 72 9.35 4.81 -11.97
CA ARG A 72 9.52 5.21 -10.56
C ARG A 72 9.39 4.02 -9.61
N TYR A 73 8.53 3.07 -9.93
CA TYR A 73 8.19 1.92 -9.06
C TYR A 73 8.64 0.56 -9.60
N ARG A 74 9.36 0.49 -10.73
CA ARG A 74 10.00 -0.70 -11.34
C ARG A 74 10.65 -1.69 -10.37
N HIS A 75 11.10 -1.21 -9.21
CA HIS A 75 11.80 -2.00 -8.20
C HIS A 75 11.11 -2.08 -6.83
N ILE A 76 9.90 -1.52 -6.68
CA ILE A 76 9.20 -1.40 -5.39
C ILE A 76 8.97 -2.77 -4.72
N TYR A 77 8.58 -3.79 -5.50
CA TYR A 77 8.42 -5.18 -5.05
C TYR A 77 9.69 -5.72 -4.38
N LYS A 78 10.85 -5.51 -5.01
CA LYS A 78 12.15 -5.93 -4.49
C LYS A 78 12.52 -5.12 -3.24
N LEU A 79 12.25 -3.82 -3.20
CA LEU A 79 12.51 -2.95 -2.06
C LEU A 79 11.66 -3.34 -0.83
N ARG A 80 10.37 -3.66 -1.02
CA ARG A 80 9.47 -4.18 0.05
C ARG A 80 9.99 -5.48 0.68
N LEU A 81 10.83 -6.28 -0.01
CA LEU A 81 11.48 -7.47 0.57
C LEU A 81 12.63 -7.15 1.56
N ILE A 82 13.09 -5.90 1.63
CA ILE A 82 14.17 -5.45 2.53
C ILE A 82 13.56 -4.99 3.87
N PRO A 83 13.86 -5.65 5.02
CA PRO A 83 13.28 -5.26 6.32
C PRO A 83 13.59 -3.81 6.70
N LEU A 84 14.84 -3.37 6.51
CA LEU A 84 15.28 -1.99 6.78
C LEU A 84 14.61 -0.94 5.88
N TRP A 85 14.16 -1.31 4.67
CA TRP A 85 13.44 -0.38 3.82
C TRP A 85 12.01 -0.20 4.34
N ARG A 86 11.31 -1.31 4.64
CA ARG A 86 9.94 -1.27 5.21
C ARG A 86 9.88 -0.54 6.55
N ALA A 87 10.89 -0.71 7.40
CA ALA A 87 10.98 -0.05 8.71
C ALA A 87 11.19 1.48 8.63
N ARG A 88 11.51 2.00 7.44
CA ARG A 88 11.77 3.43 7.16
C ARG A 88 10.74 4.04 6.20
N ASP A 89 9.82 3.23 5.71
CA ASP A 89 8.68 3.65 4.91
C ASP A 89 7.53 4.10 5.83
N THR A 90 6.61 4.90 5.30
CA THR A 90 5.52 5.52 6.06
C THR A 90 4.18 5.30 5.37
N PRO A 91 3.04 5.36 6.11
CA PRO A 91 1.71 5.27 5.50
C PRO A 91 1.51 6.32 4.40
N GLN A 92 1.89 7.59 4.64
CA GLN A 92 1.74 8.66 3.66
C GLN A 92 2.50 8.38 2.36
N ARG A 93 3.74 7.85 2.45
CA ARG A 93 4.51 7.47 1.26
C ARG A 93 3.87 6.32 0.52
N SER A 94 3.32 5.33 1.22
CA SER A 94 2.62 4.22 0.58
C SER A 94 1.30 4.68 -0.05
N PHE A 95 0.57 5.57 0.61
CA PHE A 95 -0.65 6.18 0.12
C PHE A 95 -0.41 6.99 -1.16
N TYR A 96 0.66 7.79 -1.23
CA TYR A 96 1.06 8.47 -2.45
C TYR A 96 1.46 7.51 -3.58
N ARG A 97 2.07 6.35 -3.28
CA ARG A 97 2.35 5.33 -4.31
C ARG A 97 1.08 4.67 -4.86
N ILE A 98 0.08 4.42 -4.00
CA ILE A 98 -1.26 3.99 -4.44
C ILE A 98 -1.86 5.08 -5.32
N TYR A 99 -1.88 6.33 -4.87
CA TYR A 99 -2.40 7.48 -5.64
C TYR A 99 -1.75 7.63 -7.02
N GLU A 100 -0.42 7.45 -7.14
CA GLU A 100 0.25 7.59 -8.44
C GLU A 100 -0.14 6.47 -9.41
N ALA A 101 -0.16 5.22 -8.94
CA ALA A 101 -0.66 4.08 -9.70
C ALA A 101 -2.15 4.24 -10.07
N TYR A 102 -2.93 4.78 -9.15
CA TYR A 102 -4.36 5.06 -9.32
C TYR A 102 -4.60 6.10 -10.43
N CYS A 103 -3.87 7.20 -10.44
CA CYS A 103 -3.99 8.20 -11.53
C CYS A 103 -3.45 7.70 -12.88
N ALA A 104 -2.64 6.64 -12.89
CA ALA A 104 -2.01 6.07 -14.09
C ALA A 104 -2.73 4.82 -14.65
N ASP A 105 -3.86 4.39 -14.06
CA ASP A 105 -4.60 3.16 -14.45
C ASP A 105 -3.75 1.87 -14.31
N ASP A 106 -2.77 1.86 -13.38
CA ASP A 106 -1.93 0.70 -13.05
C ASP A 106 -2.57 -0.14 -11.93
N ASP A 107 -3.61 -0.90 -12.30
CA ASP A 107 -4.37 -1.78 -11.41
C ASP A 107 -3.49 -2.80 -10.65
N ASP A 108 -2.41 -3.29 -11.28
CA ASP A 108 -1.46 -4.22 -10.66
C ASP A 108 -0.76 -3.52 -9.49
N LEU A 109 -0.12 -2.37 -9.71
CA LEU A 109 0.58 -1.64 -8.65
C LEU A 109 -0.39 -1.10 -7.58
N VAL A 110 -1.60 -0.68 -7.95
CA VAL A 110 -2.67 -0.32 -7.00
C VAL A 110 -2.96 -1.51 -6.09
N SER A 111 -3.24 -2.69 -6.65
CA SER A 111 -3.53 -3.91 -5.87
C SER A 111 -2.37 -4.27 -4.93
N PHE A 112 -1.14 -4.28 -5.45
CA PHE A 112 0.03 -4.71 -4.70
C PHE A 112 0.54 -3.70 -3.65
N GLU A 113 0.39 -2.39 -3.86
CA GLU A 113 0.72 -1.38 -2.84
C GLU A 113 -0.41 -1.29 -1.79
N THR A 114 -1.67 -1.46 -2.17
CA THR A 114 -2.81 -1.57 -1.24
C THR A 114 -2.66 -2.77 -0.31
N GLU A 115 -2.28 -3.93 -0.85
CA GLU A 115 -1.99 -5.12 -0.04
C GLU A 115 -0.74 -4.96 0.84
N TYR A 116 0.27 -4.24 0.35
CA TYR A 116 1.41 -3.88 1.18
C TYR A 116 0.98 -3.00 2.36
N PHE A 117 0.17 -1.95 2.12
CA PHE A 117 -0.36 -1.05 3.14
C PHE A 117 -1.21 -1.82 4.16
N TRP A 118 -2.16 -2.64 3.70
CA TRP A 118 -3.01 -3.51 4.52
C TRP A 118 -2.20 -4.37 5.49
N LYS A 119 -1.14 -5.03 5.00
CA LYS A 119 -0.23 -5.88 5.79
C LYS A 119 0.69 -5.14 6.76
N ARG A 120 0.66 -3.80 6.83
CA ARG A 120 1.30 -3.02 7.90
C ARG A 120 0.30 -2.92 9.06
N SER A 121 0.46 -3.79 10.06
CA SER A 121 -0.42 -3.86 11.23
C SER A 121 0.01 -2.94 12.38
N GLU A 122 1.07 -2.15 12.20
CA GLU A 122 1.49 -1.16 13.20
C GLU A 122 0.44 -0.03 13.31
N PRO A 123 0.10 0.45 14.53
CA PRO A 123 -0.98 1.44 14.71
C PRO A 123 -0.85 2.71 13.86
N GLY A 124 0.39 3.16 13.62
CA GLY A 124 0.68 4.30 12.74
C GLY A 124 0.36 4.08 11.25
N TRP A 125 -0.17 2.93 10.84
CA TRP A 125 -0.67 2.63 9.49
C TRP A 125 -2.20 2.48 9.42
N ALA A 126 -2.93 2.85 10.47
CA ALA A 126 -4.38 3.07 10.40
C ALA A 126 -4.68 4.21 9.41
N ILE A 127 -5.76 4.09 8.63
CA ILE A 127 -6.08 5.09 7.60
C ILE A 127 -6.41 6.45 8.24
N GLU A 128 -7.11 6.44 9.38
CA GLU A 128 -7.48 7.64 10.15
C GLU A 128 -6.29 8.58 10.50
N LEU A 129 -5.07 8.03 10.57
CA LEU A 129 -3.86 8.75 10.97
C LEU A 129 -3.05 9.32 9.78
N LEU A 130 -3.55 9.20 8.53
CA LEU A 130 -2.90 9.82 7.38
C LEU A 130 -2.87 11.36 7.56
N PRO A 131 -1.70 12.01 7.62
CA PRO A 131 -1.61 13.45 7.77
C PRO A 131 -2.22 14.18 6.58
N ASP A 132 -2.93 15.26 6.88
CA ASP A 132 -3.47 16.22 5.91
C ASP A 132 -2.33 16.72 4.98
N PRO A 133 -2.41 16.47 3.66
CA PRO A 133 -1.39 16.90 2.71
C PRO A 133 -1.37 18.43 2.50
N LYS A 134 -2.46 19.12 2.84
CA LYS A 134 -2.71 20.55 2.59
C LYS A 134 -2.37 20.94 1.17
N ASP A 135 -2.92 20.17 0.23
CA ASP A 135 -2.47 20.21 -1.14
C ASP A 135 -3.00 21.47 -1.86
N PRO A 136 -2.14 22.29 -2.48
CA PRO A 136 -2.58 23.47 -3.22
C PRO A 136 -3.22 23.13 -4.57
N ASP A 137 -3.09 21.89 -5.06
CA ASP A 137 -3.72 21.42 -6.29
C ASP A 137 -5.07 20.76 -5.96
N PRO A 138 -6.20 21.33 -6.40
CA PRO A 138 -7.52 20.85 -6.00
C PRO A 138 -7.84 19.48 -6.59
N GLU A 139 -7.41 19.18 -7.82
CA GLU A 139 -7.63 17.86 -8.44
C GLU A 139 -6.86 16.78 -7.66
N ARG A 140 -5.58 17.01 -7.36
CA ARG A 140 -4.79 16.10 -6.51
C ARG A 140 -5.43 15.92 -5.14
N TYR A 141 -5.93 16.99 -4.52
CA TYR A 141 -6.53 16.89 -3.19
C TYR A 141 -7.85 16.10 -3.20
N ALA A 142 -8.72 16.34 -4.16
CA ALA A 142 -9.99 15.64 -4.35
C ALA A 142 -9.78 14.14 -4.66
N VAL A 143 -8.76 13.79 -5.46
CA VAL A 143 -8.39 12.40 -5.72
C VAL A 143 -7.82 11.73 -4.48
N LEU A 144 -6.94 12.39 -3.72
CA LEU A 144 -6.44 11.87 -2.45
C LEU A 144 -7.59 11.63 -1.44
N ALA A 145 -8.55 12.55 -1.35
CA ALA A 145 -9.74 12.37 -0.50
C ALA A 145 -10.57 11.16 -0.94
N THR A 146 -10.85 11.04 -2.24
CA THR A 146 -11.59 9.93 -2.84
C THR A 146 -10.89 8.59 -2.62
N LEU A 147 -9.56 8.53 -2.76
CA LEU A 147 -8.77 7.32 -2.54
C LEU A 147 -8.78 6.89 -1.07
N ALA A 148 -8.74 7.84 -0.12
CA ALA A 148 -8.83 7.52 1.30
C ALA A 148 -10.19 6.90 1.65
N GLU A 149 -11.29 7.41 1.08
CA GLU A 149 -12.64 6.86 1.24
C GLU A 149 -12.72 5.42 0.69
N GLN A 150 -12.26 5.20 -0.53
CA GLN A 150 -12.28 3.87 -1.14
C GLN A 150 -11.37 2.85 -0.45
N LEU A 151 -10.23 3.28 0.11
CA LEU A 151 -9.38 2.41 0.94
C LEU A 151 -10.09 2.00 2.23
N VAL A 152 -10.84 2.90 2.87
CA VAL A 152 -11.66 2.58 4.04
C VAL A 152 -12.75 1.56 3.67
N ASP A 153 -13.46 1.76 2.57
CA ASP A 153 -14.47 0.81 2.08
C ASP A 153 -13.85 -0.57 1.79
N ALA A 154 -12.73 -0.61 1.05
CA ALA A 154 -12.02 -1.86 0.72
C ALA A 154 -11.50 -2.58 1.98
N PHE A 155 -11.00 -1.85 2.98
CA PHE A 155 -10.49 -2.43 4.22
C PHE A 155 -11.63 -2.90 5.13
N ASN A 156 -12.73 -2.17 5.23
CA ASN A 156 -13.91 -2.58 5.99
C ASN A 156 -14.60 -3.80 5.35
N TRP A 157 -14.61 -3.90 4.02
CA TRP A 157 -15.03 -5.11 3.31
C TRP A 157 -14.14 -6.32 3.64
N ARG A 158 -12.80 -6.14 3.63
CA ARG A 158 -11.84 -7.20 4.05
C ARG A 158 -12.06 -7.62 5.52
N LEU A 159 -12.31 -6.67 6.43
CA LEU A 159 -12.60 -6.94 7.83
C LEU A 159 -13.92 -7.68 8.02
N GLY A 160 -14.95 -7.33 7.24
CA GLY A 160 -16.25 -7.99 7.18
C GLY A 160 -16.18 -9.44 6.70
N MET A 161 -15.29 -9.74 5.74
CA MET A 161 -14.94 -11.11 5.35
C MET A 161 -14.11 -11.87 6.40
N GLY A 162 -13.75 -11.24 7.52
CA GLY A 162 -12.95 -11.89 8.57
C GLY A 162 -11.43 -11.85 8.36
N LYS A 163 -10.92 -11.24 7.27
CA LYS A 163 -9.48 -11.00 7.10
C LYS A 163 -9.00 -10.00 8.16
N ARG A 164 -7.73 -10.09 8.59
CA ARG A 164 -7.07 -9.12 9.48
C ARG A 164 -5.69 -8.69 8.95
N ARG A 165 -5.25 -7.50 9.35
CA ARG A 165 -3.99 -6.87 8.88
C ARG A 165 -2.71 -7.63 9.25
N ASN A 166 -2.75 -8.41 10.32
CA ASN A 166 -1.67 -9.32 10.75
C ASN A 166 -1.61 -10.63 9.93
N GLY A 167 -2.55 -10.85 9.01
CA GLY A 167 -2.66 -12.07 8.21
C GLY A 167 -3.53 -13.18 8.82
N GLU A 168 -4.16 -12.93 9.98
CA GLU A 168 -5.18 -13.84 10.53
C GLU A 168 -6.47 -13.78 9.71
N PHE A 169 -7.22 -14.88 9.75
CA PHE A 169 -8.52 -15.03 9.13
C PHE A 169 -9.48 -15.67 10.14
N PHE A 170 -10.66 -15.06 10.28
CA PHE A 170 -11.71 -15.51 11.19
C PHE A 170 -12.97 -15.78 10.38
N GLU A 171 -13.39 -17.05 10.29
CA GLU A 171 -14.60 -17.41 9.57
C GLU A 171 -15.82 -16.69 10.15
N PRO A 172 -16.69 -16.07 9.31
CA PRO A 172 -17.99 -15.56 9.75
C PRO A 172 -18.83 -16.65 10.43
N ALA A 173 -19.80 -16.24 11.24
CA ALA A 173 -20.77 -17.19 11.81
C ALA A 173 -21.60 -17.88 10.71
N GLU A 174 -22.24 -19.02 11.02
CA GLU A 174 -23.05 -19.79 10.06
C GLU A 174 -24.20 -18.99 9.42
N ASP A 175 -24.66 -17.93 10.09
CA ASP A 175 -25.70 -17.00 9.60
C ASP A 175 -25.13 -15.86 8.72
N GLY A 176 -23.83 -15.85 8.46
CA GLY A 176 -23.11 -14.82 7.71
C GLY A 176 -22.68 -13.61 8.54
N THR A 177 -22.93 -13.57 9.86
CA THR A 177 -22.51 -12.46 10.71
C THR A 177 -20.99 -12.33 10.77
N PRO A 178 -20.40 -11.17 10.42
CA PRO A 178 -18.96 -10.95 10.54
C PRO A 178 -18.45 -11.10 11.98
N VAL A 179 -17.29 -11.71 12.15
CA VAL A 179 -16.59 -11.73 13.44
C VAL A 179 -16.23 -10.29 13.83
N PRO A 180 -16.53 -9.84 15.06
CA PRO A 180 -16.34 -8.46 15.49
C PRO A 180 -14.97 -7.87 15.12
N PHE A 181 -14.99 -6.64 14.62
CA PHE A 181 -13.82 -5.86 14.24
C PHE A 181 -14.03 -4.39 14.59
N VAL A 182 -12.93 -3.64 14.70
CA VAL A 182 -12.97 -2.18 14.71
C VAL A 182 -12.90 -1.73 13.26
N PRO A 183 -13.90 -1.01 12.72
CA PRO A 183 -13.84 -0.49 11.36
C PRO A 183 -12.70 0.52 11.20
N GLU A 184 -12.05 0.52 10.04
CA GLU A 184 -11.23 1.66 9.62
C GLU A 184 -12.16 2.86 9.36
N VAL A 185 -11.65 4.07 9.61
CA VAL A 185 -12.37 5.33 9.39
C VAL A 185 -11.52 6.29 8.58
N CYS A 186 -12.18 7.23 7.89
CA CYS A 186 -11.48 8.23 7.10
C CYS A 186 -10.67 9.19 7.98
N PRO A 187 -9.55 9.75 7.48
CA PRO A 187 -8.90 10.89 8.10
C PRO A 187 -9.85 12.08 8.20
N SER A 188 -9.78 12.84 9.30
CA SER A 188 -10.67 14.00 9.53
C SER A 188 -10.51 15.15 8.52
N TRP A 189 -9.43 15.17 7.73
CA TRP A 189 -9.24 16.14 6.65
C TRP A 189 -10.08 15.81 5.39
N VAL A 190 -10.45 14.54 5.17
CA VAL A 190 -11.20 14.10 3.99
C VAL A 190 -12.59 14.74 3.92
N GLU A 191 -13.24 14.97 5.07
CA GLU A 191 -14.53 15.68 5.15
C GLU A 191 -14.42 17.18 4.84
N GLN A 192 -13.22 17.75 4.89
CA GLN A 192 -12.94 19.17 4.66
C GLN A 192 -12.53 19.46 3.20
N VAL A 193 -12.32 18.42 2.38
CA VAL A 193 -11.99 18.58 0.96
C VAL A 193 -13.25 18.93 0.19
N PRO A 194 -13.27 20.04 -0.56
CA PRO A 194 -14.42 20.41 -1.39
C PRO A 194 -14.47 19.53 -2.65
N ALA A 195 -15.68 19.37 -3.19
CA ALA A 195 -15.85 18.84 -4.53
C ALA A 195 -15.26 19.78 -5.58
N LEU A 196 -14.73 19.20 -6.66
CA LEU A 196 -14.29 19.94 -7.84
C LEU A 196 -15.48 20.61 -8.55
N ASP A 197 -15.23 21.74 -9.23
CA ASP A 197 -16.25 22.43 -10.05
C ASP A 197 -16.69 21.58 -11.27
N GLU A 198 -15.78 20.75 -11.80
CA GLU A 198 -16.01 19.84 -12.93
C GLU A 198 -15.71 18.38 -12.54
N LEU A 199 -16.37 17.43 -13.20
CA LEU A 199 -16.15 16.00 -12.98
C LEU A 199 -14.78 15.57 -13.51
N LEU A 200 -13.86 15.23 -12.61
CA LEU A 200 -12.61 14.57 -12.95
C LEU A 200 -12.87 13.07 -13.16
N VAL A 201 -12.64 12.58 -14.37
CA VAL A 201 -12.65 11.15 -14.69
C VAL A 201 -11.21 10.63 -14.69
N LEU A 202 -10.87 9.76 -13.74
CA LEU A 202 -9.59 9.05 -13.75
C LEU A 202 -9.64 7.84 -14.68
N HIS A 203 -10.67 7.00 -14.48
CA HIS A 203 -10.89 5.76 -15.21
C HIS A 203 -12.26 5.82 -15.89
N ASP A 204 -12.34 5.56 -17.19
CA ASP A 204 -13.62 5.61 -17.89
C ASP A 204 -14.44 4.31 -17.80
N TRP A 205 -13.79 3.20 -17.43
CA TRP A 205 -14.45 1.90 -17.30
C TRP A 205 -15.45 1.85 -16.12
N ARG A 206 -16.35 0.85 -16.16
CA ARG A 206 -17.48 0.75 -15.23
C ARG A 206 -17.01 0.18 -13.88
N ASP A 207 -17.17 0.93 -12.79
CA ASP A 207 -16.78 0.50 -11.45
C ASP A 207 -17.68 -0.64 -10.93
N PHE A 208 -17.37 -1.89 -11.30
CA PHE A 208 -18.14 -3.09 -10.93
C PHE A 208 -18.21 -3.35 -9.41
N SER A 209 -17.41 -2.64 -8.61
CA SER A 209 -17.49 -2.64 -7.14
C SER A 209 -18.77 -1.98 -6.62
N LYS A 210 -19.41 -1.13 -7.44
CA LYS A 210 -20.68 -0.46 -7.14
C LYS A 210 -21.79 -1.11 -7.98
N GLY A 211 -22.87 -1.52 -7.31
CA GLY A 211 -24.05 -2.05 -7.99
C GLY A 211 -24.67 -1.01 -8.93
N ASP A 212 -25.43 -1.47 -9.94
CA ASP A 212 -26.02 -0.61 -11.00
C ASP A 212 -27.08 0.41 -10.49
N ASP A 213 -27.33 0.50 -9.18
CA ASP A 213 -28.34 1.37 -8.57
C ASP A 213 -27.76 2.73 -8.14
N LEU A 214 -28.35 3.79 -8.72
CA LEU A 214 -28.09 5.23 -8.57
C LEU A 214 -26.93 5.79 -9.42
N PRO A 215 -27.11 6.99 -10.04
CA PRO A 215 -25.99 7.79 -10.50
C PRO A 215 -25.20 8.23 -9.26
N SER A 216 -24.07 7.56 -9.01
CA SER A 216 -23.25 7.84 -7.83
C SER A 216 -22.80 9.31 -7.85
N VAL A 217 -23.36 10.12 -6.94
CA VAL A 217 -22.87 11.46 -6.68
C VAL A 217 -21.48 11.30 -6.08
N TYR A 218 -20.45 11.46 -6.91
CA TYR A 218 -19.06 11.40 -6.47
C TYR A 218 -18.84 12.54 -5.50
N LYS A 219 -18.62 12.24 -4.21
CA LYS A 219 -18.57 13.24 -3.14
C LYS A 219 -17.62 14.41 -3.43
N HIS A 220 -16.49 14.12 -4.08
CA HIS A 220 -15.47 15.09 -4.46
C HIS A 220 -15.48 15.47 -5.96
N ASN A 221 -16.51 15.08 -6.72
CA ASN A 221 -16.56 15.14 -8.20
C ASN A 221 -15.39 14.42 -8.88
N VAL A 222 -14.98 13.25 -8.35
CA VAL A 222 -13.99 12.34 -8.94
C VAL A 222 -14.64 11.00 -9.29
N LYS A 223 -14.78 10.69 -10.58
CA LYS A 223 -15.09 9.34 -11.08
C LYS A 223 -13.81 8.54 -11.16
N ALA A 224 -13.70 7.51 -10.32
CA ALA A 224 -12.59 6.58 -10.35
C ALA A 224 -13.00 5.19 -9.84
N ALA A 225 -12.51 4.13 -10.47
CA ALA A 225 -12.90 2.75 -10.17
C ALA A 225 -12.21 2.24 -8.90
N SER A 226 -12.89 1.42 -8.10
CA SER A 226 -12.37 0.94 -6.80
C SER A 226 -11.90 -0.51 -6.81
N GLY A 227 -12.09 -1.22 -7.93
CA GLY A 227 -11.85 -2.67 -8.06
C GLY A 227 -10.49 -3.13 -7.56
N ALA A 228 -9.40 -2.54 -8.08
CA ALA A 228 -8.02 -2.90 -7.73
C ALA A 228 -7.67 -2.73 -6.23
N LEU A 229 -8.40 -1.90 -5.48
CA LEU A 229 -8.19 -1.75 -4.02
C LEU A 229 -8.70 -2.99 -3.26
N THR A 230 -9.71 -3.68 -3.81
CA THR A 230 -10.35 -4.85 -3.18
C THR A 230 -9.65 -6.17 -3.52
N THR A 231 -8.97 -6.27 -4.66
CA THR A 231 -8.52 -7.55 -5.25
C THR A 231 -7.12 -8.01 -4.83
N VAL A 232 -6.94 -8.54 -3.60
CA VAL A 232 -5.84 -9.49 -3.25
C VAL A 232 -6.26 -10.53 -2.19
#